data_AF-A0A6S6SK87-F1
#
_entry.id   AF-A0A6S6SK87-F1
#
_cell.length_a   1.000
_cell.length_b   1.000
_cell.length_c   1.000
_cell.angle_alpha   90.00
_cell.angle_beta   90.00
_cell.angle_gamma   90.00
#
_symmetry.space_group_name_H-M   'P 1'
#
loop_
_entity.id
_entity.type
_entity.pdbx_description
1 polymer ?
#
loop_
_entity_poly.entity_id
_entity_poly.type
_entity_poly.pdbx_seq_one_letter_code
_entity_poly.pdbx_strand_id
1 'polypeptide(L)'
;QRVMAIAEEVAKEHLHQNALEVSSRNFDVVQNYFSKLDFRPNVSSRFGSMDNLLGGRYCSIRNITAAQIRYQAKNTSDTLYQVSYDPEHFGQIPDISQGDTPLMRHVKGVQMEMWVEKGLLMVGAKDIPVTTNPTR
;
A
#
# COMPACT_ATOMS: atom_id res chain seq x y z
N GLN A 1 -11.46 10.51 11.88
CA GLN A 1 -10.81 9.48 12.74
C GLN A 1 -10.43 8.21 11.96
N ARG A 2 -11.30 7.63 11.12
CA ARG A 2 -11.03 6.37 10.39
C ARG A 2 -9.80 6.40 9.47
N VAL A 3 -9.68 7.42 8.62
CA VAL A 3 -8.52 7.62 7.71
C VAL A 3 -7.18 7.67 8.47
N MET A 4 -7.12 8.42 9.57
CA MET A 4 -5.88 8.55 10.33
C MET A 4 -5.48 7.22 11.00
N ALA A 5 -6.45 6.41 11.43
CA ALA A 5 -6.13 5.10 11.97
C ALA A 5 -5.58 4.14 10.90
N ILE A 6 -6.08 4.21 9.66
CA ILE A 6 -5.49 3.49 8.51
C ILE A 6 -4.04 3.97 8.30
N ALA A 7 -3.81 5.28 8.29
CA ALA A 7 -2.48 5.88 8.15
C ALA A 7 -1.49 5.37 9.20
N GLU A 8 -1.90 5.35 10.47
CA GLU A 8 -1.05 4.91 11.59
C GLU A 8 -0.73 3.41 11.52
N GLU A 9 -1.71 2.58 11.18
CA GLU A 9 -1.54 1.13 10.99
C GLU A 9 -0.59 0.84 9.82
N VAL A 10 -0.82 1.47 8.67
CA VAL A 10 0.02 1.29 7.48
C VAL A 10 1.45 1.79 7.70
N ALA A 11 1.62 2.94 8.35
CA ALA A 11 2.96 3.44 8.67
C ALA A 11 3.70 2.47 9.61
N LYS A 12 3.00 1.91 10.61
CA LYS A 12 3.57 0.89 11.49
C LYS A 12 4.00 -0.33 10.69
N GLU A 13 3.14 -0.91 9.86
CA GLU A 13 3.46 -2.11 9.08
C GLU A 13 4.60 -1.88 8.08
N HIS A 14 4.66 -0.69 7.46
CA HIS A 14 5.71 -0.33 6.51
C HIS A 14 7.08 -0.29 7.19
N LEU A 15 7.15 0.35 8.36
CA LEU A 15 8.40 0.50 9.12
C LEU A 15 8.88 -0.81 9.76
N HIS A 16 7.98 -1.76 10.06
CA HIS A 16 8.39 -3.06 10.62
C HIS A 16 9.08 -3.96 9.58
N GLN A 17 8.84 -3.75 8.27
CA GLN A 17 9.49 -4.48 7.17
C GLN A 17 9.48 -6.03 7.30
N ASN A 18 8.37 -6.59 7.77
CA ASN A 18 8.18 -8.04 7.89
C ASN A 18 8.57 -8.78 6.59
N ALA A 19 9.09 -10.01 6.73
CA ALA A 19 9.54 -10.82 5.60
C ALA A 19 8.40 -11.08 4.58
N LEU A 20 8.76 -11.16 3.31
CA LEU A 20 7.82 -11.57 2.26
C LEU A 20 7.43 -13.03 2.47
N GLU A 21 6.18 -13.35 2.20
CA GLU A 21 5.70 -14.73 2.22
C GLU A 21 5.76 -15.36 0.82
N VAL A 22 5.66 -14.54 -0.22
CA VAL A 22 5.98 -14.88 -1.61
C VAL A 22 6.99 -13.88 -2.16
N SER A 23 8.11 -14.40 -2.68
CA SER A 23 9.16 -13.62 -3.33
C SER A 23 9.18 -13.95 -4.82
N SER A 24 8.71 -13.03 -5.65
CA SER A 24 8.64 -13.21 -7.11
C SER A 24 8.55 -11.86 -7.80
N ARG A 25 9.23 -11.73 -8.95
CA ARG A 25 9.11 -10.58 -9.86
C ARG A 25 7.97 -10.74 -10.88
N ASN A 26 7.30 -11.88 -10.89
CA ASN A 26 6.11 -12.12 -11.70
C ASN A 26 4.87 -11.84 -10.84
N PHE A 27 4.08 -10.84 -11.22
CA PHE A 27 2.89 -10.44 -10.48
C PHE A 27 1.80 -11.52 -10.49
N ASP A 28 1.67 -12.33 -11.53
CA ASP A 28 0.68 -13.41 -11.54
C ASP A 28 1.00 -14.44 -10.45
N VAL A 29 2.29 -14.71 -10.21
CA VAL A 29 2.73 -15.57 -9.10
C VAL A 29 2.38 -14.93 -7.75
N VAL A 30 2.64 -13.63 -7.59
CA VAL A 30 2.30 -12.90 -6.37
C VAL A 30 0.79 -12.85 -6.13
N GLN A 31 -0.01 -12.58 -7.17
CA GLN A 31 -1.46 -12.52 -7.10
C GLN A 31 -2.05 -13.89 -6.74
N ASN A 32 -1.55 -14.96 -7.36
CA ASN A 32 -2.04 -16.33 -7.11
C ASN A 32 -1.68 -16.86 -5.71
N TYR A 33 -0.66 -16.28 -5.06
CA TYR A 33 -0.37 -16.58 -3.65
C TYR A 33 -1.53 -16.19 -2.72
N PHE A 34 -2.27 -15.13 -3.07
CA PHE A 34 -3.32 -14.56 -2.22
C PHE A 34 -4.67 -15.30 -2.29
N SER A 35 -4.68 -16.61 -2.10
CA SER A 35 -5.89 -17.45 -2.25
C SER A 35 -6.98 -17.27 -1.19
N LYS A 36 -6.64 -16.68 -0.03
CA LYS A 36 -7.55 -16.44 1.10
C LYS A 36 -8.33 -15.11 1.04
N LEU A 37 -8.05 -14.26 0.06
CA LEU A 37 -8.73 -12.97 -0.09
C LEU A 37 -10.07 -13.18 -0.82
N ASP A 38 -11.08 -12.40 -0.45
CA ASP A 38 -12.37 -12.30 -1.17
C ASP A 38 -12.26 -11.42 -2.43
N PHE A 39 -11.09 -10.83 -2.67
CA PHE A 39 -10.73 -10.08 -3.85
C PHE A 39 -9.43 -10.60 -4.47
N ARG A 40 -9.14 -10.19 -5.71
CA ARG A 40 -7.84 -10.43 -6.34
C ARG A 40 -7.01 -9.15 -6.28
N PRO A 41 -5.80 -9.17 -5.70
CA PRO A 41 -4.90 -8.02 -5.74
C PRO A 41 -4.65 -7.58 -7.17
N ASN A 42 -4.63 -6.28 -7.44
CA ASN A 42 -4.51 -5.73 -8.78
C ASN A 42 -3.25 -4.88 -8.95
N VAL A 43 -2.72 -4.80 -10.16
CA VAL A 43 -1.66 -3.83 -10.47
C VAL A 43 -2.28 -2.44 -10.40
N SER A 44 -1.70 -1.55 -9.58
CA SER A 44 -2.17 -0.17 -9.53
C SER A 44 -1.71 0.58 -10.78
N SER A 45 -2.60 1.42 -11.31
CA SER A 45 -2.28 2.37 -12.38
C SER A 45 -1.33 3.50 -11.94
N ARG A 46 -1.13 3.70 -10.62
CA ARG A 46 -0.40 4.86 -10.07
C ARG A 46 0.77 4.50 -9.16
N PHE A 47 0.83 3.27 -8.66
CA PHE A 47 1.80 2.90 -7.64
C PHE A 47 2.56 1.63 -7.99
N GLY A 48 3.88 1.69 -7.81
CA GLY A 48 4.79 0.58 -8.09
C GLY A 48 5.11 0.45 -9.56
N SER A 49 6.34 0.01 -9.85
CA SER A 49 6.72 -0.44 -11.19
C SER A 49 6.85 -1.96 -11.17
N MET A 50 6.35 -2.62 -12.21
CA MET A 50 6.40 -4.07 -12.34
C MET A 50 7.84 -4.59 -12.43
N ASP A 51 8.75 -3.81 -13.01
CA ASP A 51 10.18 -4.13 -13.07
C ASP A 51 10.83 -4.20 -11.68
N ASN A 52 10.22 -3.51 -10.71
CA ASN A 52 10.69 -3.41 -9.34
C ASN A 52 9.92 -4.32 -8.37
N LEU A 53 8.99 -5.15 -8.85
CA LEU A 53 8.24 -6.04 -7.96
C LEU A 53 9.19 -6.97 -7.19
N LEU A 54 9.03 -7.04 -5.87
CA LEU A 54 9.80 -7.94 -5.01
C LEU A 54 8.97 -9.15 -4.56
N GLY A 55 7.68 -8.95 -4.33
CA GLY A 55 6.78 -9.99 -3.85
C GLY A 55 5.65 -9.44 -2.99
N GLY A 56 5.08 -10.29 -2.14
CA GLY A 56 3.99 -9.91 -1.25
C GLY A 56 3.86 -10.77 0.00
N ARG A 57 2.95 -10.35 0.88
CA ARG A 57 2.53 -11.08 2.08
C ARG A 57 1.13 -10.69 2.49
N TYR A 58 0.46 -11.54 3.27
CA TYR A 58 -0.77 -11.16 3.94
C TYR A 58 -0.51 -10.10 5.02
N CYS A 59 -1.47 -9.21 5.18
CA CYS A 59 -1.54 -8.27 6.31
C CYS A 59 -3.01 -8.03 6.68
N SER A 60 -3.26 -7.02 7.50
CA SER A 60 -4.60 -6.48 7.73
C SER A 60 -4.61 -4.97 7.53
N ILE A 61 -5.78 -4.44 7.19
CA ILE A 61 -6.10 -3.03 7.40
C ILE A 61 -7.41 -3.02 8.17
N ARG A 62 -7.43 -2.42 9.37
CA ARG A 62 -8.64 -2.29 10.19
C ARG A 62 -9.35 -3.63 10.39
N ASN A 63 -8.58 -4.68 10.72
CA ASN A 63 -9.01 -6.06 10.93
C ASN A 63 -9.56 -6.81 9.70
N ILE A 64 -9.51 -6.22 8.51
CA ILE A 64 -9.86 -6.91 7.27
C ILE A 64 -8.57 -7.44 6.64
N THR A 65 -8.58 -8.71 6.22
CA THR A 65 -7.43 -9.34 5.56
C THR A 65 -7.09 -8.59 4.27
N ALA A 66 -5.82 -8.25 4.11
CA ALA A 66 -5.32 -7.41 3.05
C ALA A 66 -4.07 -8.00 2.41
N ALA A 67 -3.75 -7.53 1.21
CA ALA A 67 -2.50 -7.83 0.53
C ALA A 67 -1.49 -6.70 0.77
N GLN A 68 -0.26 -7.04 1.14
CA GLN A 68 0.89 -6.14 1.13
C GLN A 68 1.81 -6.56 -0.02
N ILE A 69 2.06 -5.64 -0.96
CA ILE A 69 2.92 -5.86 -2.13
C ILE A 69 4.11 -4.92 -2.03
N ARG A 70 5.32 -5.45 -2.19
CA ARG A 70 6.56 -4.69 -2.03
C ARG A 70 7.25 -4.48 -3.37
N TYR A 71 7.71 -3.26 -3.58
CA TYR A 71 8.49 -2.85 -4.75
C TYR A 71 9.85 -2.32 -4.31
N GLN A 72 10.87 -2.57 -5.10
CA GLN A 72 12.19 -1.98 -4.93
C GLN A 72 12.12 -0.47 -5.23
N ALA A 73 12.56 0.34 -4.27
CA ALA A 73 12.91 1.74 -4.48
C ALA A 73 14.44 1.90 -4.37
N LYS A 74 14.98 3.11 -4.61
CA LYS A 74 16.44 3.33 -4.68
C LYS A 74 17.21 2.72 -3.50
N ASN A 75 16.88 3.16 -2.28
CA ASN A 75 17.57 2.74 -1.05
C ASN A 75 16.61 2.14 0.00
N THR A 76 15.33 2.00 -0.35
CA THR A 76 14.24 1.55 0.52
C THR A 76 13.30 0.67 -0.29
N SER A 77 12.13 0.33 0.25
CA SER A 77 11.08 -0.34 -0.48
C SER A 77 9.81 0.48 -0.45
N ASP A 78 9.18 0.66 -1.60
CA ASP A 78 7.81 1.16 -1.68
C ASP A 78 6.85 0.01 -1.37
N THR A 79 5.76 0.26 -0.65
CA THR A 79 4.78 -0.78 -0.30
C THR A 79 3.37 -0.36 -0.69
N LEU A 80 2.65 -1.23 -1.41
CA LEU A 80 1.25 -1.07 -1.73
C LEU A 80 0.42 -2.03 -0.89
N TYR A 81 -0.56 -1.49 -0.16
CA TYR A 81 -1.55 -2.28 0.54
C TYR A 81 -2.88 -2.26 -0.22
N GLN A 82 -3.56 -3.41 -0.28
CA GLN A 82 -4.84 -3.55 -0.97
C GLN A 82 -5.83 -4.31 -0.10
N VAL A 83 -7.06 -3.83 -0.07
CA VAL A 83 -8.19 -4.48 0.61
C VAL A 83 -9.50 -4.14 -0.11
N SER A 84 -10.49 -5.03 -0.08
CA SER A 84 -11.84 -4.72 -0.56
C SER A 84 -12.35 -3.42 0.08
N TYR A 85 -12.86 -2.49 -0.72
CA TYR A 85 -13.32 -1.20 -0.22
C TYR A 85 -14.77 -1.27 0.28
N ASP A 86 -14.96 -0.85 1.52
CA ASP A 86 -16.27 -0.58 2.11
C ASP A 86 -16.28 0.83 2.75
N PRO A 87 -17.06 1.79 2.23
CA PRO A 87 -17.13 3.15 2.77
C PRO A 87 -17.74 3.19 4.19
N GLU A 88 -18.56 2.21 4.58
CA GLU A 88 -19.12 2.15 5.94
C GLU A 88 -18.05 1.79 6.96
N HIS A 89 -17.07 0.97 6.58
CA HIS A 89 -15.96 0.55 7.44
C HIS A 89 -14.78 1.55 7.41
N PHE A 90 -14.32 1.93 6.21
CA PHE A 90 -13.11 2.76 6.04
C PHE A 90 -13.40 4.27 6.04
N GLY A 91 -14.65 4.66 5.82
CA GLY A 91 -15.04 6.03 5.51
C GLY A 91 -14.86 6.36 4.02
N GLN A 92 -15.27 7.57 3.65
CA GLN A 92 -15.16 8.06 2.27
C GLN A 92 -13.69 8.23 1.88
N ILE A 93 -13.27 7.53 0.83
CA ILE A 93 -11.94 7.60 0.23
C ILE A 93 -12.13 7.99 -1.25
N PRO A 94 -11.31 8.92 -1.78
CA PRO A 94 -11.39 9.34 -3.18
C PRO A 94 -11.30 8.18 -4.17
N ASP A 95 -12.17 8.16 -5.19
CA ASP A 95 -12.13 7.16 -6.26
C ASP A 95 -11.48 7.75 -7.51
N ILE A 96 -10.28 7.26 -7.84
CA ILE A 96 -9.52 7.80 -8.98
C ILE A 96 -10.18 7.49 -10.33
N SER A 97 -11.08 6.49 -10.38
CA SER A 97 -11.86 6.21 -11.59
C SER A 97 -12.87 7.33 -11.90
N GLN A 98 -13.22 8.15 -10.89
CA GLN A 98 -14.08 9.32 -11.02
C GLN A 98 -13.30 10.61 -11.28
N GLY A 99 -11.96 10.52 -11.42
CA GLY A 99 -11.08 11.68 -11.57
C GLY A 99 -10.70 12.35 -10.24
N ASP A 100 -11.04 11.74 -9.10
CA ASP A 100 -10.68 12.29 -7.80
C ASP A 100 -9.17 12.23 -7.55
N THR A 101 -8.69 13.15 -6.71
CA THR A 101 -7.30 13.15 -6.26
C THR A 101 -7.13 12.29 -5.00
N PRO A 102 -6.11 11.40 -4.96
CA PRO A 102 -5.83 10.60 -3.77
C PRO A 102 -5.55 11.42 -2.52
N LEU A 103 -5.87 10.80 -1.39
CA LEU A 103 -5.72 11.41 -0.09
C LEU A 103 -4.30 11.21 0.44
N MET A 104 -3.58 12.30 0.66
CA MET A 104 -2.22 12.27 1.20
C MET A 104 -2.20 12.34 2.72
N ARG A 105 -1.37 11.51 3.36
CA ARG A 105 -1.11 11.54 4.80
C ARG A 105 0.37 11.35 5.08
N HIS A 106 0.82 11.84 6.23
CA HIS A 106 2.19 11.69 6.70
C HIS A 106 2.18 11.26 8.16
N VAL A 107 2.84 10.15 8.48
CA VAL A 107 2.92 9.61 9.84
C VAL A 107 4.31 9.02 10.04
N LYS A 108 5.03 9.46 11.08
CA LYS A 108 6.33 8.90 11.50
C LYS A 108 7.37 8.77 10.37
N GLY A 109 7.45 9.78 9.50
CA GLY A 109 8.41 9.77 8.38
C GLY A 109 7.97 8.90 7.19
N VAL A 110 6.74 8.38 7.18
CA VAL A 110 6.13 7.68 6.05
C VAL A 110 5.09 8.57 5.40
N GLN A 111 5.18 8.72 4.09
CA GLN A 111 4.15 9.34 3.25
C GLN A 111 3.22 8.23 2.74
N MET A 112 1.92 8.42 2.94
CA MET A 112 0.90 7.57 2.34
C MET A 112 0.03 8.33 1.34
N GLU A 113 -0.27 7.65 0.26
CA GLU A 113 -1.31 8.00 -0.71
C GLU A 113 -2.44 6.98 -0.56
N MET A 114 -3.70 7.43 -0.42
CA MET A 114 -4.86 6.55 -0.27
C MET A 114 -5.91 6.86 -1.33
N TRP A 115 -6.42 5.82 -1.98
CA TRP A 115 -7.44 5.95 -3.02
C TRP A 115 -8.24 4.66 -3.18
N VAL A 116 -9.37 4.76 -3.87
CA VAL A 116 -10.13 3.62 -4.36
C VAL A 116 -9.80 3.42 -5.83
N GLU A 117 -9.51 2.18 -6.21
CA GLU A 117 -9.29 1.76 -7.60
C GLU A 117 -9.87 0.36 -7.80
N LYS A 118 -10.75 0.19 -8.79
CA LYS A 118 -11.36 -1.12 -9.13
C LYS A 118 -12.04 -1.80 -7.92
N GLY A 119 -12.68 -1.01 -7.06
CA GLY A 119 -13.36 -1.51 -5.84
C GLY A 119 -12.44 -1.88 -4.68
N LEU A 120 -11.13 -1.58 -4.79
CA LEU A 120 -10.15 -1.82 -3.73
C LEU A 120 -9.72 -0.50 -3.11
N LEU A 121 -9.61 -0.48 -1.78
CA LEU A 121 -8.86 0.52 -1.06
C LEU A 121 -7.38 0.23 -1.27
N MET A 122 -6.70 1.18 -1.88
CA MET A 122 -5.26 1.16 -2.10
C MET A 122 -4.61 2.13 -1.12
N VAL A 123 -3.52 1.69 -0.47
CA VAL A 123 -2.65 2.56 0.30
C VAL A 123 -1.21 2.38 -0.16
N GLY A 124 -0.67 3.37 -0.85
CA GLY A 124 0.74 3.41 -1.21
C GLY A 124 1.54 4.05 -0.09
N ALA A 125 2.59 3.38 0.41
CA ALA A 125 3.45 3.88 1.48
C ALA A 125 4.91 3.97 1.00
N LYS A 126 5.54 5.11 1.31
CA LYS A 126 6.95 5.40 1.01
C LYS A 126 7.60 6.11 2.17
N ASP A 127 8.86 5.81 2.43
CA ASP A 127 9.68 6.60 3.33
C ASP A 127 9.84 8.02 2.77
N ILE A 128 9.68 9.03 3.62
CA ILE A 128 10.04 10.41 3.30
C ILE A 128 11.56 10.48 3.37
N PRO A 129 12.27 10.82 2.27
CA PRO A 129 13.71 10.98 2.32
C PRO A 129 14.07 12.02 3.37
N VAL A 130 14.95 11.68 4.31
CA VAL A 130 15.57 12.69 5.16
C VAL A 130 16.43 13.54 4.22
N THR A 131 15.97 14.74 3.87
CA THR A 131 16.83 15.74 3.24
C THR A 131 17.92 16.08 4.24
N THR A 132 19.10 15.49 4.07
CA THR A 132 20.32 16.00 4.70
C THR A 132 20.53 17.40 4.14
N ASN A 133 20.20 18.43 4.90
CA ASN A 133 20.70 19.77 4.62
C ASN A 133 22.24 19.66 4.57
N PRO A 134 22.90 20.09 3.47
CA PRO A 134 24.34 20.25 3.52
C PRO A 134 24.61 21.35 4.56
N THR A 135 25.28 20.96 5.64
CA THR A 135 25.78 21.89 6.67
C THR A 135 26.58 22.97 5.96
N ARG A 136 26.15 24.23 6.11
CA ARG A 136 26.92 25.40 5.72
C ARG A 136 27.99 25.70 6.76
#